data_AF-A0AAD9QCY0-F1
#
_entry.id   AF-A0AAD9QCY0-F1
#
_cell.length_a   1.000
_cell.length_b   1.000
_cell.length_c   1.000
_cell.angle_alpha   90.00
_cell.angle_beta   90.00
_cell.angle_gamma   90.00
#
_symmetry.space_group_name_H-M   'P 1'
#
loop_
_entity.id
_entity.type
_entity.pdbx_description
1 polymer ?
#
loop_
_entity_poly.entity_id
_entity_poly.type
_entity_poly.pdbx_seq_one_letter_code
_entity_poly.pdbx_strand_id
1 'polypeptide(L)'
;MPDSYRLEVAGVNFYHTIVTNLKGNSTAPVEAKMDLDVQRYLWNGKGVVAEHTGYKLYYKEDFFRFTTLPENWWYYLDLHGEGKAIDFPLKMKPVLSWTPIQYIKEKGKLKKAPRAPVEKLKIHICKRAINSEHDLS
;
A
#
# COMPACT_ATOMS: atom_id res chain seq x y z
N MET A 1 -5.77 -1.15 -19.68
CA MET A 1 -6.32 -0.43 -18.50
C MET A 1 -7.01 -1.48 -17.65
N PRO A 2 -6.75 -1.56 -16.33
CA PRO A 2 -7.49 -2.45 -15.45
C PRO A 2 -8.98 -2.09 -15.43
N ASP A 3 -9.85 -3.07 -15.23
CA ASP A 3 -11.28 -2.81 -15.05
C ASP A 3 -11.58 -2.07 -13.73
N SER A 4 -12.80 -1.53 -13.63
CA SER A 4 -13.23 -0.73 -12.48
C SER A 4 -13.21 -1.52 -11.18
N TYR A 5 -13.64 -2.79 -11.20
CA TYR A 5 -13.66 -3.65 -10.03
C TYR A 5 -12.26 -3.84 -9.44
N ARG A 6 -11.25 -4.10 -10.29
CA ARG A 6 -9.86 -4.25 -9.84
C ARG A 6 -9.28 -2.96 -9.28
N LEU A 7 -9.66 -1.80 -9.83
CA LEU A 7 -9.27 -0.49 -9.30
C LEU A 7 -9.93 -0.18 -7.95
N GLU A 8 -11.17 -0.59 -7.75
CA GLU A 8 -11.88 -0.47 -6.47
C GLU A 8 -11.24 -1.36 -5.40
N VAL A 9 -10.99 -2.64 -5.71
CA VAL A 9 -10.31 -3.57 -4.80
C VAL A 9 -8.92 -3.07 -4.43
N ALA A 10 -8.16 -2.55 -5.41
CA ALA A 10 -6.87 -1.91 -5.16
C ALA A 10 -7.01 -0.71 -4.21
N GLY A 11 -8.01 0.15 -4.43
CA GLY A 11 -8.30 1.32 -3.60
C GLY A 11 -8.58 0.95 -2.15
N VAL A 12 -9.50 0.01 -1.93
CA VAL A 12 -9.86 -0.49 -0.59
C VAL A 12 -8.64 -1.08 0.11
N ASN A 13 -7.89 -1.96 -0.56
CA ASN A 13 -6.71 -2.60 0.03
C ASN A 13 -5.63 -1.57 0.38
N PHE A 14 -5.38 -0.60 -0.50
CA PHE A 14 -4.38 0.44 -0.27
C PHE A 14 -4.80 1.37 0.87
N TYR A 15 -6.02 1.92 0.81
CA TYR A 15 -6.55 2.81 1.85
C TYR A 15 -6.55 2.14 3.23
N HIS A 16 -7.06 0.90 3.32
CA HIS A 16 -7.05 0.15 4.58
C HIS A 16 -5.64 -0.05 5.13
N THR A 17 -4.66 -0.34 4.27
CA THR A 17 -3.25 -0.50 4.65
C THR A 17 -2.66 0.81 5.17
N ILE A 18 -2.91 1.94 4.50
CA ILE A 18 -2.42 3.26 4.91
C ILE A 18 -3.03 3.66 6.25
N VAL A 19 -4.36 3.66 6.37
CA VAL A 19 -5.05 4.11 7.58
C VAL A 19 -4.71 3.25 8.79
N THR A 20 -4.67 1.93 8.62
CA THR A 20 -4.25 1.01 9.70
C THR A 20 -2.83 1.32 10.15
N ASN A 21 -1.92 1.61 9.21
CA ASN A 21 -0.56 1.99 9.56
C ASN A 21 -0.53 3.36 10.27
N LEU A 22 -1.22 4.38 9.76
CA LEU A 22 -1.27 5.72 10.37
C LEU A 22 -1.85 5.70 11.79
N LYS A 23 -2.92 4.95 12.02
CA LYS A 23 -3.50 4.76 13.35
C LYS A 23 -2.50 4.10 14.32
N GLY A 24 -1.65 3.19 13.82
CA GLY A 24 -0.63 2.53 14.60
C GLY A 24 0.65 3.34 14.84
N ASN A 25 1.51 2.84 15.73
CA ASN A 25 2.84 3.40 16.02
C ASN A 25 3.98 2.68 15.27
N SER A 26 3.66 1.63 14.50
CA SER A 26 4.67 0.88 13.76
C SER A 26 5.36 1.73 12.70
N THR A 27 6.69 1.59 12.61
CA THR A 27 7.55 2.14 11.55
C THR A 27 7.95 1.07 10.54
N ALA A 28 7.53 -0.19 10.75
CA ALA A 28 7.84 -1.28 9.85
C ALA A 28 7.12 -1.09 8.50
N PRO A 29 7.71 -1.52 7.38
CA PRO A 29 7.06 -1.50 6.08
C PRO A 29 5.80 -2.36 6.08
N VAL A 30 4.79 -1.92 5.33
CA VAL A 30 3.52 -2.64 5.16
C VAL A 30 3.35 -3.13 3.73
N GLU A 31 2.44 -4.08 3.53
CA GLU A 31 2.17 -4.67 2.22
C GLU A 31 0.68 -4.57 1.91
N ALA A 32 0.35 -3.84 0.84
CA ALA A 32 -1.01 -3.83 0.29
C ALA A 32 -1.13 -4.87 -0.82
N LYS A 33 -2.23 -5.63 -0.86
CA LYS A 33 -2.54 -6.52 -1.99
C LYS A 33 -2.96 -5.67 -3.19
N MET A 34 -2.22 -5.79 -4.29
CA MET A 34 -2.49 -5.05 -5.51
C MET A 34 -1.79 -5.73 -6.68
N ASP A 35 -2.52 -5.96 -7.77
CA ASP A 35 -1.99 -6.60 -8.96
C ASP A 35 -0.96 -5.71 -9.68
N LEU A 36 0.08 -6.30 -10.25
CA LEU A 36 1.22 -5.61 -10.84
C LEU A 36 0.84 -4.75 -12.05
N ASP A 37 -0.13 -5.16 -12.86
CA ASP A 37 -0.64 -4.37 -13.98
C ASP A 37 -1.48 -3.17 -13.50
N VAL A 38 -2.22 -3.30 -12.40
CA VAL A 38 -2.89 -2.19 -11.71
C VAL A 38 -1.86 -1.19 -11.20
N GLN A 39 -0.83 -1.68 -10.49
CA GLN A 39 0.29 -0.86 -10.01
C GLN A 39 0.94 -0.08 -11.16
N ARG A 40 1.26 -0.76 -12.27
CA ARG A 40 1.83 -0.14 -13.47
C ARG A 40 0.93 0.93 -14.06
N TYR A 41 -0.38 0.69 -14.11
CA TYR A 41 -1.35 1.65 -14.64
C TYR A 41 -1.43 2.92 -13.77
N LEU A 42 -1.56 2.74 -12.45
CA LEU A 42 -1.72 3.82 -11.47
C LEU A 42 -0.51 4.75 -11.46
N TRP A 43 0.70 4.20 -11.48
CA TRP A 43 1.94 4.97 -11.37
C TRP A 43 2.73 5.09 -12.68
N ASN A 44 2.08 4.90 -13.83
CA ASN A 44 2.78 4.97 -15.11
C ASN A 44 3.41 6.36 -15.32
N GLY A 45 4.72 6.40 -15.52
CA GLY A 45 5.47 7.65 -15.69
C GLY A 45 5.53 8.53 -14.43
N LYS A 46 5.28 7.96 -13.25
CA LYS A 46 5.28 8.67 -11.96
C LYS A 46 6.35 8.15 -11.01
N GLY A 47 6.62 8.96 -9.99
CA GLY A 47 7.60 8.73 -8.95
C GLY A 47 9.06 8.88 -9.40
N VAL A 48 9.93 9.13 -8.43
CA VAL A 48 11.38 9.27 -8.61
C VAL A 48 12.07 7.99 -8.16
N VAL A 49 13.08 7.55 -8.91
CA VAL A 49 13.87 6.35 -8.53
C VAL A 49 14.57 6.62 -7.19
N ALA A 50 14.36 5.72 -6.22
CA ALA A 50 15.07 5.79 -4.95
C ALA A 50 16.46 5.14 -5.09
N GLU A 51 17.38 5.46 -4.17
CA GLU A 51 18.71 4.85 -4.12
C GLU A 51 18.65 3.31 -4.03
N HIS A 52 17.64 2.76 -3.36
CA HIS A 52 17.47 1.32 -3.23
C HIS A 52 16.77 0.69 -4.43
N THR A 53 17.36 -0.39 -4.95
CA THR A 53 16.90 -1.10 -6.15
C THR A 53 15.41 -1.48 -6.13
N GLY A 54 14.70 -0.97 -7.13
CA GLY A 54 13.29 -1.25 -7.38
C GLY A 54 12.31 -0.45 -6.51
N TYR A 55 12.79 0.44 -5.65
CA TYR A 55 11.94 1.39 -4.95
C TYR A 55 11.80 2.69 -5.75
N LYS A 56 10.62 3.31 -5.62
CA LYS A 56 10.35 4.66 -6.09
C LYS A 56 9.73 5.48 -4.97
N LEU A 57 9.98 6.79 -5.01
CA LEU A 57 9.40 7.81 -4.15
C LEU A 57 8.22 8.45 -4.89
N TYR A 58 7.07 8.52 -4.25
CA TYR A 58 5.85 9.09 -4.82
C TYR A 58 5.35 10.25 -3.97
N TYR A 59 5.13 11.40 -4.60
CA TYR A 59 4.48 12.54 -3.94
C TYR A 59 2.96 12.37 -3.98
N LYS A 60 2.23 13.18 -3.21
CA LYS A 60 0.76 13.06 -3.12
C LYS A 60 0.10 13.20 -4.50
N GLU A 61 0.64 14.08 -5.34
CA GLU A 61 0.14 14.40 -6.68
C GLU A 61 0.32 13.23 -7.67
N ASP A 62 1.26 12.32 -7.40
CA ASP A 62 1.46 11.12 -8.22
C ASP A 62 0.27 10.14 -8.13
N PHE A 63 -0.61 10.29 -7.14
CA PHE A 63 -1.78 9.44 -6.91
C PHE A 63 -3.04 9.87 -7.69
N PHE A 64 -2.95 10.85 -8.59
CA PHE A 64 -4.10 11.40 -9.33
C PHE A 64 -4.91 10.36 -10.15
N ARG A 65 -4.29 9.25 -10.60
CA ARG A 65 -4.99 8.16 -11.30
C ARG A 65 -5.72 7.20 -10.36
N PHE A 66 -5.45 7.29 -9.06
CA PHE A 66 -6.02 6.42 -8.05
C PHE A 66 -7.35 6.98 -7.56
N THR A 67 -8.30 7.13 -8.49
CA THR A 67 -9.58 7.83 -8.30
C THR A 67 -10.52 7.16 -7.30
N THR A 68 -10.21 5.93 -6.87
CA THR A 68 -10.97 5.19 -5.87
C THR A 68 -10.53 5.49 -4.44
N LEU A 69 -9.48 6.29 -4.23
CA LEU A 69 -9.06 6.73 -2.90
C LEU A 69 -9.95 7.88 -2.40
N PRO A 70 -10.39 7.85 -1.13
CA PRO A 70 -11.06 8.99 -0.54
C PRO A 70 -10.08 10.16 -0.35
N GLU A 71 -10.57 11.40 -0.31
CA GLU A 71 -9.72 12.60 -0.22
C GLU A 71 -8.76 12.60 0.99
N ASN A 72 -9.21 12.01 2.09
CA ASN A 72 -8.48 11.90 3.35
C ASN A 72 -7.56 10.68 3.45
N TRP A 73 -7.30 9.94 2.36
CA TRP A 73 -6.56 8.68 2.41
C TRP A 73 -5.16 8.78 3.04
N TRP A 74 -4.55 9.96 2.99
CA TRP A 74 -3.16 10.22 3.37
C TRP A 74 -2.99 10.71 4.81
N TYR A 75 -4.08 10.84 5.57
CA TYR A 75 -4.03 11.20 6.98
C TYR A 75 -5.10 10.47 7.80
N TYR A 76 -4.90 10.48 9.12
CA TYR A 76 -5.85 9.97 10.10
C TYR A 76 -5.95 11.00 11.23
N LEU A 77 -7.17 11.33 11.65
CA LEU A 77 -7.47 12.18 12.79
C LEU A 77 -8.31 11.41 13.81
N ASP A 78 -8.18 11.79 15.08
CA ASP A 78 -9.10 11.41 16.14
C ASP A 78 -10.23 12.44 16.31
N LEU A 79 -11.04 12.26 17.37
CA LEU A 79 -12.21 13.08 17.65
C LEU A 79 -11.86 14.50 18.11
N HIS A 80 -10.60 14.75 18.47
CA HIS A 80 -10.07 16.05 18.88
C HIS A 80 -9.37 16.79 17.73
N GLY A 81 -9.34 16.21 16.52
CA GLY A 81 -8.66 16.82 15.38
C GLY A 81 -7.14 16.64 15.40
N GLU A 82 -6.61 15.81 16.30
CA GLU A 82 -5.19 15.45 16.34
C GLU A 82 -4.96 14.13 15.61
N GLY A 83 -3.77 13.94 15.03
CA GLY A 83 -3.49 12.67 14.40
C GLY A 83 -2.16 12.59 13.67
N LYS A 84 -2.14 11.81 12.59
CA LYS A 84 -0.93 11.55 11.80
C LYS A 84 -1.22 11.60 10.32
N ALA A 85 -0.32 12.21 9.57
CA ALA A 85 -0.29 12.18 8.11
C ALA A 85 0.92 11.43 7.61
N ILE A 86 0.85 10.98 6.35
CA ILE A 86 2.03 10.60 5.59
C ILE A 86 2.93 11.83 5.45
N ASP A 87 4.19 11.67 5.84
CA ASP A 87 5.25 12.62 5.53
C ASP A 87 5.83 12.24 4.15
N PHE A 88 5.36 12.90 3.11
CA PHE A 88 5.72 12.60 1.72
C PHE A 88 7.19 12.97 1.43
N PRO A 89 7.87 12.23 0.54
CA PRO A 89 7.33 11.24 -0.40
C PRO A 89 7.15 9.83 0.19
N LEU A 90 6.19 9.09 -0.35
CA LEU A 90 5.93 7.71 0.01
C LEU A 90 6.84 6.76 -0.79
N LYS A 91 7.63 5.94 -0.08
CA LYS A 91 8.56 4.99 -0.71
C LYS A 91 7.91 3.64 -0.94
N MET A 92 7.76 3.24 -2.20
CA MET A 92 7.04 2.02 -2.58
C MET A 92 7.80 1.12 -3.57
N LYS A 93 7.50 -0.18 -3.55
CA LYS A 93 8.06 -1.17 -4.48
C LYS A 93 7.04 -2.25 -4.83
N PRO A 94 6.86 -2.60 -6.12
CA PRO A 94 6.12 -3.80 -6.52
C PRO A 94 6.86 -5.06 -6.06
N VAL A 95 6.13 -6.03 -5.52
CA VAL A 95 6.67 -7.31 -5.06
C VAL A 95 5.86 -8.46 -5.65
N LEU A 96 6.55 -9.37 -6.32
CA LEU A 96 6.04 -10.69 -6.70
C LEU A 96 6.67 -11.73 -5.78
N SER A 97 5.84 -12.43 -5.03
CA SER A 97 6.27 -13.45 -4.06
C SER A 97 5.45 -14.72 -4.25
N TRP A 98 5.80 -15.78 -3.53
CA TRP A 98 5.01 -17.02 -3.48
C TRP A 98 4.35 -17.14 -2.11
N THR A 99 3.14 -17.71 -2.03
CA THR A 99 2.49 -18.06 -0.76
C THR A 99 3.43 -18.88 0.14
N PRO A 100 3.29 -18.85 1.47
CA PRO A 100 4.13 -19.65 2.36
C PRO A 100 4.14 -21.13 1.99
N ILE A 101 5.23 -21.82 2.28
CA ILE A 101 5.29 -23.27 2.10
C ILE A 101 4.32 -23.91 3.10
N GLN A 102 3.38 -24.68 2.58
CA GLN A 102 2.44 -25.46 3.37
C GLN A 102 2.55 -26.93 2.99
N TYR A 103 2.03 -27.79 3.86
CA TYR A 103 1.95 -29.23 3.64
C TYR A 103 0.50 -29.68 3.79
N ILE A 104 0.08 -30.60 2.93
CA ILE A 104 -1.21 -31.28 3.01
C ILE A 104 -0.98 -32.76 3.35
N LYS A 105 -1.96 -33.36 4.03
CA LYS A 105 -1.94 -34.80 4.33
C LYS A 105 -2.68 -35.54 3.23
N GLU A 106 -1.97 -36.38 2.47
CA GLU A 106 -2.52 -37.20 1.38
C GLU A 106 -2.14 -38.66 1.64
N LYS A 107 -3.15 -39.55 1.76
CA LYS A 107 -2.97 -40.98 2.05
C LYS A 107 -2.03 -41.26 3.24
N GLY A 108 -2.17 -40.48 4.31
CA GLY A 108 -1.39 -40.63 5.53
C GLY A 108 0.02 -40.01 5.50
N LYS A 109 0.50 -39.51 4.35
CA LYS A 109 1.81 -38.85 4.22
C LYS A 109 1.68 -37.34 4.07
N LEU A 110 2.64 -36.61 4.62
CA LEU A 110 2.76 -35.17 4.38
C LEU A 110 3.36 -34.93 3.00
N LYS A 111 2.70 -34.10 2.20
CA LYS A 111 3.14 -33.68 0.88
C LYS A 111 3.12 -32.16 0.81
N LYS A 112 4.13 -31.57 0.15
CA LYS A 112 4.19 -30.14 -0.06
C LYS A 112 2.98 -29.68 -0.88
N ALA A 113 2.26 -28.68 -0.37
CA ALA A 113 1.12 -28.10 -1.06
C ALA A 113 1.58 -27.25 -2.26
N PRO A 114 0.76 -27.14 -3.32
CA PRO A 114 0.97 -26.14 -4.37
C PRO A 114 1.05 -24.74 -3.78
N ARG A 115 1.92 -23.90 -4.34
CA ARG A 115 2.06 -22.50 -3.97
C ARG A 115 1.43 -21.63 -5.06
N ALA A 116 0.86 -20.51 -4.66
CA ALA A 116 0.34 -19.51 -5.60
C ALA A 116 1.27 -18.29 -5.62
N PRO A 117 1.42 -17.62 -6.77
CA PRO A 117 2.05 -16.31 -6.81
C PRO A 117 1.18 -15.29 -6.08
N VAL A 118 1.82 -14.31 -5.44
CA VAL A 118 1.17 -13.23 -4.70
C VAL A 118 1.82 -11.91 -5.08
N GLU A 119 1.00 -11.03 -5.63
CA GLU A 119 1.37 -9.67 -6.04
C GLU A 119 1.00 -8.68 -4.94
N LYS A 120 1.96 -7.83 -4.60
CA LYS A 120 1.84 -6.88 -3.50
C LYS A 120 2.55 -5.57 -3.84
N LEU A 121 2.16 -4.53 -3.14
CA LEU A 121 2.87 -3.26 -3.07
C LEU A 121 3.48 -3.15 -1.67
N LYS A 122 4.81 -3.13 -1.59
CA LYS A 122 5.53 -2.86 -0.33
C LYS A 122 5.67 -1.36 -0.15
N ILE A 123 5.25 -0.85 1.01
CA ILE A 123 5.14 0.58 1.31
C ILE A 123 5.93 0.88 2.58
N HIS A 124 6.80 1.89 2.51
CA HIS A 124 7.47 2.48 3.68
C HIS A 124 6.83 3.84 3.94
N ILE A 125 6.25 4.00 5.12
CA ILE A 125 5.47 5.17 5.51
C ILE A 125 6.25 5.93 6.58
N CYS A 126 6.69 7.13 6.24
CA CYS A 126 7.10 8.13 7.22
C CYS A 126 5.85 8.87 7.70
N LYS A 127 5.77 9.16 8.99
CA LYS A 127 4.59 9.77 9.62
C LYS A 127 5.00 11.07 10.28
N ARG A 128 4.17 12.09 10.11
CA ARG A 128 4.25 13.34 10.89
C ARG A 128 2.98 13.50 11.72
N ALA A 129 3.12 14.04 12.93
CA ALA A 129 1.97 14.46 13.71
C ALA A 129 1.28 15.64 13.02
N ILE A 130 -0.04 15.70 13.10
CA ILE A 130 -0.84 16.78 12.51
C ILE A 130 -1.96 17.22 13.46
N ASN A 131 -2.41 18.47 13.29
CA ASN A 131 -3.63 19.01 13.85
C ASN A 131 -4.49 19.63 12.73
N SER A 132 -5.80 19.32 12.70
CA SER A 132 -6.71 19.77 11.66
C SER A 132 -6.77 21.29 11.46
N GLU A 133 -6.58 22.09 12.51
CA GLU A 133 -6.68 23.56 12.43
C GLU A 133 -5.48 24.20 11.73
N HIS A 134 -4.31 23.57 11.80
CA HIS A 134 -3.04 24.12 11.30
C HIS A 134 -2.53 23.45 10.04
N ASP A 135 -2.79 22.15 9.87
CA ASP A 135 -2.17 21.33 8.82
C ASP A 135 -3.07 21.02 7.63
N LEU A 136 -4.39 21.21 7.77
CA LEU A 136 -5.40 20.82 6.78
C LEU A 136 -6.33 21.97 6.36
N SER A 137 -6.05 23.19 6.83
CA SER A 137 -6.80 24.42 6.57
C SER A 137 -6.45 25.10 5.24
#